data_AF-A0A7W1S4J1-F1
#
_entry.id   AF-A0A7W1S4J1-F1
#
_cell.length_a   1.000
_cell.length_b   1.000
_cell.length_c   1.000
_cell.angle_alpha   90.00
_cell.angle_beta   90.00
_cell.angle_gamma   90.00
#
_symmetry.space_group_name_H-M   'P 1'
#
loop_
_entity.id
_entity.type
_entity.pdbx_description
1 polymer ?
#
loop_
_entity_poly.entity_id
_entity_poly.type
_entity_poly.pdbx_seq_one_letter_code
_entity_poly.pdbx_strand_id
1 'polypeptide(L)'
;MDENTDPEIAVQLTRIGVEVVTVRDLQLLGDSDLNHLKRATEMGYVLCTHDSDFLKMHSEDNNHAGIAFGQHYESTIGGWVKALRKLYDTKSAEDVIGQVEFLSVK
;
A
#
# COMPACT_ATOMS: atom_id res chain seq x y z
N MET A 1 4.39 -2.91 -1.02
CA MET A 1 4.62 -1.51 -1.42
C MET A 1 5.00 -1.48 -2.88
N ASP A 2 4.35 -0.61 -3.63
CA ASP A 2 4.52 -0.42 -5.07
C ASP A 2 5.87 0.25 -5.42
N GLU A 3 6.30 0.18 -6.68
CA GLU A 3 7.59 0.72 -7.12
C GLU A 3 7.68 2.25 -7.02
N ASN A 4 6.53 2.91 -7.08
CA ASN A 4 6.42 4.36 -6.94
C ASN A 4 6.65 4.84 -5.50
N THR A 5 6.55 3.97 -4.48
CA THR A 5 6.77 4.36 -3.07
C THR A 5 8.23 4.31 -2.65
N ASP A 6 8.64 5.25 -1.78
CA ASP A 6 10.01 5.29 -1.24
C ASP A 6 10.28 4.05 -0.36
N PRO A 7 11.30 3.23 -0.67
CA PRO A 7 11.59 2.00 0.06
C PRO A 7 11.96 2.23 1.54
N GLU A 8 12.40 3.44 1.93
CA GLU A 8 12.68 3.76 3.33
C GLU A 8 11.42 3.68 4.21
N ILE A 9 10.23 3.87 3.63
CA ILE A 9 8.95 3.67 4.34
C ILE A 9 8.83 2.22 4.82
N ALA A 10 9.12 1.25 3.95
CA ALA A 10 9.08 -0.17 4.28
C ALA A 10 10.12 -0.51 5.36
N VAL A 11 11.34 0.02 5.24
CA VAL A 11 12.40 -0.18 6.24
C VAL A 11 11.95 0.30 7.63
N GLN A 12 11.34 1.49 7.71
CA GLN A 12 10.89 2.05 8.98
C GLN A 12 9.69 1.30 9.58
N LEU A 13 8.74 0.85 8.75
CA LEU A 13 7.61 0.03 9.18
C LEU A 13 8.06 -1.32 9.76
N THR A 14 8.99 -2.00 9.07
CA THR A 14 9.56 -3.26 9.56
C THR A 14 10.26 -3.09 10.90
N ARG A 15 11.00 -1.97 11.10
CA ARG A 15 11.65 -1.66 12.38
C ARG A 15 10.67 -1.48 13.55
N ILE A 16 9.42 -1.11 13.28
CA ILE A 16 8.37 -0.95 14.30
C ILE A 16 7.41 -2.15 14.36
N GLY A 17 7.76 -3.28 13.74
CA GLY A 17 7.05 -4.56 13.84
C GLY A 17 5.86 -4.70 12.89
N VAL A 18 5.77 -3.87 11.84
CA VAL A 18 4.77 -4.03 10.78
C VAL A 18 5.38 -4.85 9.65
N GLU A 19 4.73 -5.94 9.26
CA GLU A 19 5.19 -6.77 8.14
C GLU A 19 4.94 -6.05 6.81
N VAL A 20 5.99 -5.89 6.01
CA VAL A 20 5.93 -5.18 4.73
C VAL A 20 6.77 -5.92 3.71
N VAL A 21 6.20 -6.09 2.50
CA VAL A 21 6.90 -6.61 1.33
C VAL A 21 6.91 -5.54 0.25
N THR A 22 8.07 -5.30 -0.38
CA THR A 22 8.20 -4.39 -1.51
C THR A 22 8.33 -5.16 -2.82
N VAL A 23 7.95 -4.54 -3.93
CA VAL A 23 8.22 -5.10 -5.28
C VAL A 23 9.70 -5.31 -5.56
N ARG A 24 10.59 -4.59 -4.85
CA ARG A 24 12.05 -4.77 -4.90
C ARG A 24 12.47 -6.08 -4.25
N ASP A 25 11.91 -6.41 -3.09
CA ASP A 25 12.17 -7.68 -2.39
C ASP A 25 11.74 -8.87 -3.24
N LEU A 26 10.66 -8.69 -4.01
CA LEU A 26 10.13 -9.71 -4.91
C LEU A 26 10.86 -9.79 -6.27
N GLN A 27 11.79 -8.86 -6.57
CA GLN A 27 12.46 -8.73 -7.86
C GLN A 27 11.49 -8.53 -9.05
N LEU A 28 10.41 -7.77 -8.84
CA LEU A 28 9.31 -7.58 -9.78
C LEU A 28 9.11 -6.11 -10.16
N LEU A 29 10.19 -5.35 -10.26
CA LEU A 29 10.16 -3.97 -10.73
C LEU A 29 9.71 -3.89 -12.20
N GLY A 30 8.92 -2.87 -12.54
CA GLY A 30 8.37 -2.67 -13.88
C GLY A 30 7.30 -3.69 -14.29
N ASP A 31 6.73 -4.43 -13.34
CA ASP A 31 5.55 -5.27 -13.59
C ASP A 31 4.29 -4.39 -13.66
N SER A 32 3.22 -4.90 -14.26
CA SER A 32 2.00 -4.10 -14.44
C SER A 32 1.26 -3.82 -13.13
N ASP A 33 0.54 -2.70 -13.06
CA ASP A 33 -0.31 -2.36 -11.91
C ASP A 33 -1.30 -3.47 -11.56
N LEU A 34 -1.89 -4.10 -12.58
CA LEU A 34 -2.78 -5.26 -12.40
C LEU A 34 -2.08 -6.41 -11.68
N ASN A 35 -0.84 -6.71 -12.06
CA ASN A 35 -0.06 -7.77 -11.40
C ASN A 35 0.36 -7.37 -9.98
N HIS A 36 0.69 -6.09 -9.75
CA HIS A 36 0.95 -5.59 -8.39
C HIS A 36 -0.28 -5.74 -7.48
N LEU A 37 -1.46 -5.31 -7.92
CA LEU A 37 -2.70 -5.39 -7.13
C LEU A 37 -3.12 -6.84 -6.89
N LYS A 38 -3.08 -7.67 -7.93
CA LYS A 38 -3.44 -9.09 -7.83
C LYS A 38 -2.50 -9.83 -6.88
N ARG A 39 -1.20 -9.59 -6.98
CA ARG A 39 -0.21 -10.25 -6.12
C ARG A 39 -0.36 -9.83 -4.66
N ALA A 40 -0.52 -8.54 -4.39
CA ALA A 40 -0.80 -8.06 -3.04
C ALA A 40 -2.03 -8.77 -2.47
N THR A 41 -3.07 -8.91 -3.28
CA THR A 41 -4.31 -9.62 -2.91
C THR A 41 -4.08 -11.11 -2.63
N GLU A 42 -3.38 -11.82 -3.52
CA GLU A 42 -3.05 -13.25 -3.36
C GLU A 42 -2.20 -13.52 -2.11
N MET A 43 -1.34 -12.59 -1.76
CA MET A 43 -0.51 -12.65 -0.55
C MET A 43 -1.26 -12.17 0.71
N GLY A 44 -2.47 -11.64 0.59
CA GLY A 44 -3.25 -11.12 1.71
C GLY A 44 -2.76 -9.77 2.25
N TYR A 45 -2.06 -8.99 1.44
CA TYR A 45 -1.52 -7.68 1.81
C TYR A 45 -2.32 -6.52 1.21
N VAL A 46 -2.41 -5.44 1.99
CA VAL A 46 -2.87 -4.14 1.51
C VAL A 46 -1.80 -3.53 0.59
N LEU A 47 -2.20 -3.17 -0.64
CA LEU A 47 -1.31 -2.49 -1.57
C LEU A 47 -1.14 -1.02 -1.15
N CYS A 48 0.08 -0.60 -0.86
CA CYS A 48 0.39 0.80 -0.57
C CYS A 48 0.95 1.49 -1.81
N THR A 49 0.29 2.58 -2.25
CA THR A 49 0.68 3.34 -3.44
C THR A 49 0.18 4.80 -3.37
N HIS A 50 0.73 5.67 -4.21
CA HIS A 50 0.17 6.99 -4.51
C HIS A 50 -0.23 7.14 -5.99
N ASP A 51 -0.11 6.07 -6.77
CA ASP A 51 -0.48 6.07 -8.18
C ASP A 51 -2.00 5.98 -8.33
N SER A 52 -2.58 7.02 -8.92
CA SER A 52 -4.02 7.15 -9.11
C SER A 52 -4.61 6.11 -10.06
N ASP A 53 -3.80 5.41 -10.85
CA ASP A 53 -4.30 4.35 -11.74
C ASP A 53 -4.89 3.18 -10.94
N PHE A 54 -4.41 2.91 -9.73
CA PHE A 54 -5.03 1.94 -8.82
C PHE A 54 -6.42 2.36 -8.33
N LEU A 55 -6.74 3.66 -8.29
CA LEU A 55 -8.09 4.13 -7.95
C LEU A 55 -9.07 3.83 -9.09
N LYS A 56 -8.62 3.92 -10.34
CA LYS A 56 -9.41 3.54 -11.51
C LYS A 56 -9.66 2.04 -11.49
N MET A 57 -8.62 1.24 -11.27
CA MET A 57 -8.75 -0.21 -11.16
C MET A 57 -9.73 -0.63 -10.05
N HIS A 58 -9.65 -0.01 -8.87
CA HIS A 58 -10.62 -0.24 -7.80
C HIS A 58 -12.06 0.05 -8.22
N SER A 59 -12.29 1.11 -9.01
CA SER A 59 -13.63 1.47 -9.50
C SER A 59 -14.18 0.48 -10.53
N GLU A 60 -13.31 -0.26 -11.22
CA GLU A 60 -13.66 -1.30 -12.18
C GLU A 60 -13.89 -2.65 -11.50
N ASP A 61 -13.03 -3.01 -10.54
CA ASP A 61 -13.12 -4.24 -9.75
C ASP A 61 -12.59 -3.99 -8.33
N ASN A 62 -13.42 -4.26 -7.33
CA ASN A 62 -13.07 -4.13 -5.92
C ASN A 62 -12.62 -5.45 -5.28
N ASN A 63 -12.33 -6.49 -6.08
CA ASN A 63 -11.81 -7.76 -5.59
C ASN A 63 -10.30 -7.68 -5.28
N HIS A 64 -9.96 -7.01 -4.18
CA HIS A 64 -8.58 -6.89 -3.70
C HIS A 64 -8.49 -6.92 -2.17
N ALA A 65 -7.32 -7.23 -1.61
CA ALA A 65 -7.10 -7.28 -0.16
C ALA A 65 -7.08 -5.90 0.52
N GLY A 66 -7.08 -4.82 -0.27
CA GLY A 66 -7.17 -3.43 0.19
C GLY A 66 -6.11 -2.56 -0.48
N ILE A 67 -6.38 -1.26 -0.56
CA ILE A 67 -5.44 -0.27 -1.09
C ILE A 67 -5.25 0.84 -0.05
N ALA A 68 -4.02 1.08 0.39
CA ALA A 68 -3.66 2.24 1.19
C ALA A 68 -3.10 3.32 0.26
N PHE A 69 -3.88 4.38 0.04
CA PHE A 69 -3.59 5.42 -0.93
C PHE A 69 -3.08 6.69 -0.25
N GLY A 70 -1.82 7.08 -0.50
CA GLY A 70 -1.26 8.33 -0.03
C GLY A 70 -1.29 9.42 -1.09
N GLN A 71 -1.54 10.67 -0.69
CA GLN A 71 -1.56 11.80 -1.61
C GLN A 71 -0.13 12.27 -1.93
N HIS A 72 0.23 12.30 -3.22
CA HIS A 72 1.60 12.54 -3.70
C HIS A 72 2.19 13.92 -3.30
N TYR A 73 1.38 14.98 -3.34
CA TYR A 73 1.88 16.33 -3.03
C TYR A 73 1.96 16.49 -1.49
N GLU A 74 3.17 16.68 -0.96
CA GLU A 74 3.49 16.95 0.46
C GLU A 74 3.67 15.75 1.40
N SER A 75 3.64 14.52 0.88
CA SER A 75 3.97 13.31 1.65
C SER A 75 5.40 13.31 2.20
N THR A 76 5.59 13.08 3.50
CA THR A 76 6.91 12.73 4.07
C THR A 76 7.00 11.23 4.37
N ILE A 77 8.22 10.67 4.38
CA ILE A 77 8.45 9.28 4.82
C ILE A 77 7.83 9.06 6.21
N GLY A 78 8.04 10.00 7.15
CA GLY A 78 7.46 9.93 8.48
C GLY A 78 5.93 9.99 8.50
N GLY A 79 5.32 10.78 7.63
CA GLY A 79 3.87 10.85 7.45
C GLY A 79 3.30 9.51 6.97
N TRP A 80 3.93 8.88 5.98
CA TRP A 80 3.60 7.55 5.50
C TRP A 80 3.69 6.49 6.61
N VAL A 81 4.81 6.44 7.32
CA VAL A 81 5.02 5.46 8.40
C VAL A 81 3.96 5.63 9.49
N LYS A 82 3.67 6.86 9.92
CA LYS A 82 2.63 7.13 10.93
C LYS A 82 1.23 6.74 10.44
N ALA A 83 0.89 7.07 9.20
CA ALA A 83 -0.44 6.79 8.65
C ALA A 83 -0.67 5.29 8.46
N LEU A 84 0.31 4.57 7.89
CA LEU A 84 0.24 3.12 7.72
C LEU A 84 0.25 2.39 9.06
N ARG A 85 1.04 2.85 10.04
CA ARG A 85 1.00 2.30 11.39
C ARG A 85 -0.37 2.47 12.03
N LYS A 86 -0.98 3.66 11.90
CA LYS A 86 -2.33 3.90 12.40
C LYS A 86 -3.35 2.99 11.73
N LEU A 87 -3.27 2.80 10.41
CA LEU A 87 -4.14 1.88 9.68
C LEU A 87 -4.02 0.46 10.25
N TYR A 88 -2.79 -0.05 10.36
CA TYR A 88 -2.48 -1.36 10.94
C TYR A 88 -3.02 -1.54 12.37
N ASP A 89 -2.93 -0.50 13.21
CA ASP A 89 -3.38 -0.56 14.60
C ASP A 89 -4.93 -0.48 14.74
N THR A 90 -5.64 -0.01 13.70
CA THR A 90 -7.08 0.31 13.80
C THR A 90 -8.00 -0.48 12.88
N LYS A 91 -7.47 -1.17 11.88
CA LYS A 91 -8.24 -1.99 10.94
C LYS A 91 -7.76 -3.43 10.97
N SER A 92 -8.71 -4.36 10.94
CA SER A 92 -8.44 -5.76 10.62
C SER A 92 -8.28 -5.95 9.11
N ALA A 93 -7.79 -7.12 8.69
CA ALA A 93 -7.70 -7.45 7.27
C ALA A 93 -9.08 -7.47 6.61
N GLU A 94 -10.10 -7.93 7.32
CA GLU A 94 -11.48 -8.01 6.84
C GLU A 94 -12.08 -6.62 6.61
N ASP A 95 -11.72 -5.62 7.42
CA ASP A 95 -12.22 -4.26 7.30
C ASP A 95 -11.75 -3.54 6.02
N VAL A 96 -10.64 -4.01 5.42
CA VAL A 96 -9.99 -3.34 4.29
C VAL A 96 -10.16 -4.08 2.96
N ILE A 97 -10.74 -5.28 2.97
CA ILE A 97 -11.04 -6.03 1.73
C ILE A 97 -11.95 -5.19 0.83
N GLY A 98 -11.50 -5.00 -0.40
CA GLY A 98 -12.20 -4.22 -1.41
C GLY A 98 -12.37 -2.74 -1.06
N GLN A 99 -11.59 -2.21 -0.12
CA GLN A 99 -11.62 -0.80 0.28
C GLN A 99 -10.35 -0.05 -0.14
N VAL A 100 -10.52 1.25 -0.38
CA VAL A 100 -9.41 2.20 -0.48
C VAL A 100 -9.35 3.04 0.78
N GLU A 101 -8.24 2.95 1.50
CA GLU A 101 -7.94 3.69 2.72
C GLU A 101 -7.06 4.88 2.37
N PHE A 102 -7.64 6.08 2.40
CA PHE A 102 -6.92 7.32 2.13
C PHE A 102 -6.07 7.73 3.33
N LEU A 103 -4.76 7.78 3.13
CA LEU A 103 -3.80 8.10 4.16
C LEU A 103 -3.60 9.61 4.29
N SER A 104 -3.67 10.12 5.52
CA SER A 104 -3.25 11.49 5.86
C SER A 104 -1.75 11.52 6.15
N VAL A 105 -0.94 11.69 5.11
CA VAL A 105 0.54 11.53 5.11
C VAL A 105 1.34 12.82 5.33
N LYS A 106 0.84 13.71 6.21
CA LYS A 106 1.52 14.97 6.57
C LYS A 106 2.72 14.74 7.50
#